data_AF-A0A958UVP6-F1
#
_entry.id   AF-A0A958UVP6-F1
#
_cell.length_a   1.000
_cell.length_b   1.000
_cell.length_c   1.000
_cell.angle_alpha   90.00
_cell.angle_beta   90.00
_cell.angle_gamma   90.00
#
_symmetry.space_group_name_H-M   'P 1'
#
loop_
_entity.id
_entity.type
_entity.pdbx_description
1 polymer ?
#
loop_
_entity_poly.entity_id
_entity_poly.type
_entity_poly.pdbx_seq_one_letter_code
_entity_poly.pdbx_strand_id
1 'polypeptide(L)'
;MPRTTNIWKTFILLWCVAVSFHLFAQNRILNTGWQYSQDKAHWETVNLPHTWNKDDAFDDEPGYRRGFGHYKKQVFIASEESNRSHYLKFNAVNQEATVFVNGKLMANHKGGYTAFSMDVTTVLKFGDYNLIEVMVDNTHNVDIPPLDADFTFWG
;
A
#
# COMPACT_ATOMS: atom_id res chain seq x y z
N MET A 1 52.26 -39.95 28.06
CA MET A 1 51.17 -39.04 28.49
C MET A 1 50.55 -38.40 27.25
N PRO A 2 49.34 -38.78 26.82
CA PRO A 2 48.63 -38.03 25.78
C PRO A 2 47.73 -36.96 26.42
N ARG A 3 47.86 -35.74 25.92
CA ARG A 3 47.14 -34.54 26.35
C ARG A 3 45.78 -34.53 25.64
N THR A 4 44.69 -34.70 26.38
CA THR A 4 43.32 -34.62 25.84
C THR A 4 42.96 -33.16 25.56
N THR A 5 42.74 -32.82 24.30
CA THR A 5 42.20 -31.52 23.90
C THR A 5 40.67 -31.53 24.06
N ASN A 6 40.16 -30.58 24.84
CA ASN A 6 38.74 -30.41 25.15
C ASN A 6 37.94 -29.91 23.95
N ILE A 7 37.57 -30.84 23.05
CA ILE A 7 36.76 -30.59 21.83
C ILE A 7 35.36 -30.04 22.17
N TRP A 8 34.87 -30.25 23.38
CA TRP A 8 33.52 -29.84 23.81
C TRP A 8 33.35 -28.33 24.04
N LYS A 9 34.43 -27.58 24.30
CA LYS A 9 34.33 -26.13 24.56
C LYS A 9 34.17 -25.31 23.27
N THR A 10 34.54 -25.85 22.12
CA THR A 10 34.44 -25.16 20.82
C THR A 10 33.05 -25.29 20.18
N PHE A 11 32.24 -26.27 20.59
CA PHE A 11 30.91 -26.49 20.03
C PHE A 11 29.82 -25.55 20.57
N ILE A 12 30.01 -24.97 21.76
CA ILE A 12 29.00 -24.12 22.41
C ILE A 12 28.98 -22.70 21.81
N LEU A 13 30.12 -22.21 21.30
CA LEU A 13 30.20 -20.85 20.75
C LEU A 13 29.57 -20.71 19.34
N LEU A 14 29.52 -21.81 18.58
CA LEU A 14 28.96 -21.85 17.22
C LEU A 14 27.43 -21.94 17.19
N TRP A 15 26.78 -22.25 18.32
CA TRP A 15 25.32 -22.34 18.40
C TRP A 15 24.66 -21.00 18.75
N CYS A 16 25.40 -20.05 19.35
CA CYS A 16 24.89 -18.72 19.69
C CYS A 16 24.80 -17.75 18.50
N VAL A 17 25.50 -18.03 17.38
CA VAL A 17 25.51 -17.16 16.19
C VAL A 17 24.41 -17.53 15.17
N ALA A 18 23.81 -18.72 15.29
CA ALA A 18 22.86 -19.24 14.32
C ALA A 18 21.40 -18.78 14.53
N VAL A 19 21.11 -18.01 15.59
CA VAL A 19 19.74 -17.56 15.91
C VAL A 19 19.67 -16.04 16.04
N SER A 20 20.32 -15.34 15.13
CA SER A 20 19.98 -13.95 14.87
C SER A 20 18.75 -13.94 13.96
N PHE A 21 17.55 -14.13 14.52
CA PHE A 21 16.32 -13.80 13.78
C PHE A 21 16.38 -12.31 13.47
N HIS A 22 16.74 -12.01 12.24
CA HIS A 22 16.86 -10.68 11.71
C HIS A 22 15.44 -10.07 11.66
N LEU A 23 15.06 -9.34 12.73
CA LEU A 23 13.85 -8.52 12.84
C LEU A 23 13.98 -7.30 11.92
N PHE A 24 14.00 -7.50 10.61
CA PHE A 24 13.96 -6.39 9.65
C PHE A 24 12.52 -6.21 9.18
N ALA A 25 12.10 -4.95 9.11
CA ALA A 25 10.86 -4.60 8.45
C ALA A 25 10.94 -5.06 6.98
N GLN A 26 10.00 -5.91 6.57
CA GLN A 26 9.88 -6.35 5.19
C GLN A 26 9.02 -5.35 4.42
N ASN A 27 9.50 -4.87 3.28
CA ASN A 27 8.72 -4.03 2.37
C ASN A 27 8.30 -4.86 1.16
N ARG A 28 7.00 -4.86 0.84
CA ARG A 28 6.45 -5.47 -0.38
C ARG A 28 5.76 -4.39 -1.20
N ILE A 29 6.26 -4.16 -2.42
CA ILE A 29 5.66 -3.21 -3.37
C ILE A 29 4.40 -3.86 -3.97
N LEU A 30 3.28 -3.14 -3.91
CA LEU A 30 1.97 -3.62 -4.39
C LEU A 30 1.53 -2.94 -5.67
N ASN A 31 2.45 -2.44 -6.51
CA ASN A 31 2.08 -1.55 -7.61
C ASN A 31 1.42 -2.25 -8.81
N THR A 32 1.60 -3.55 -9.01
CA THR A 32 1.16 -4.21 -10.24
C THR A 32 -0.24 -4.79 -10.15
N GLY A 33 -0.98 -4.80 -11.25
CA GLY A 33 -2.24 -5.55 -11.39
C GLY A 33 -3.35 -5.12 -10.43
N TRP A 34 -3.55 -3.81 -10.28
CA TRP A 34 -4.76 -3.28 -9.66
C TRP A 34 -5.91 -3.32 -10.64
N GLN A 35 -7.14 -3.45 -10.13
CA GLN A 35 -8.34 -3.19 -10.91
C GLN A 35 -8.77 -1.76 -10.63
N TYR A 36 -8.89 -0.94 -11.65
CA TYR A 36 -9.40 0.43 -11.57
C TYR A 36 -10.78 0.53 -12.23
N SER A 37 -11.64 1.39 -11.69
CA SER A 37 -12.95 1.69 -12.23
C SER A 37 -13.39 3.10 -11.85
N GLN A 38 -13.97 3.81 -12.82
CA GLN A 38 -14.62 5.10 -12.59
C GLN A 38 -16.04 4.95 -12.01
N ASP A 39 -16.77 3.90 -12.40
CA ASP A 39 -18.21 3.75 -12.16
C ASP A 39 -18.58 2.51 -11.32
N LYS A 40 -17.56 1.73 -10.90
CA LYS A 40 -17.65 0.39 -10.29
C LYS A 40 -18.30 -0.69 -11.16
N ALA A 41 -18.71 -0.38 -12.39
CA ALA A 41 -19.29 -1.33 -13.33
C ALA A 41 -18.22 -1.88 -14.30
N HIS A 42 -17.37 -1.00 -14.83
CA HIS A 42 -16.34 -1.35 -15.80
C HIS A 42 -14.97 -1.28 -15.13
N TRP A 43 -14.26 -2.41 -15.14
CA TRP A 43 -12.96 -2.56 -14.49
C TRP A 43 -11.87 -2.80 -15.51
N GLU A 44 -10.75 -2.11 -15.36
CA GLU A 44 -9.55 -2.31 -16.15
C GLU A 44 -8.34 -2.62 -15.27
N THR A 45 -7.36 -3.32 -15.83
CA THR A 45 -6.13 -3.64 -15.10
C THR A 45 -5.12 -2.50 -15.27
N VAL A 46 -4.67 -1.93 -14.17
CA VAL A 46 -3.68 -0.84 -14.15
C VAL A 46 -2.48 -1.21 -13.26
N ASN A 47 -1.36 -0.54 -13.50
CA ASN A 47 -0.19 -0.58 -12.63
C ASN A 47 0.04 0.80 -12.05
N LEU A 48 0.42 0.87 -10.77
CA LEU A 48 0.82 2.10 -10.12
C LEU A 48 2.30 2.44 -10.46
N PRO A 49 2.66 3.73 -10.58
CA PRO A 49 1.81 4.91 -10.45
C PRO A 49 0.79 5.02 -11.59
N HIS A 50 -0.42 5.48 -11.26
CA HIS A 50 -1.53 5.61 -12.20
C HIS A 50 -2.25 6.93 -11.95
N THR A 51 -2.74 7.55 -13.02
CA THR A 51 -3.73 8.63 -12.97
C THR A 51 -4.76 8.41 -14.08
N TRP A 52 -6.02 8.72 -13.80
CA TRP A 52 -7.05 8.70 -14.86
C TRP A 52 -7.03 9.96 -15.72
N ASN A 53 -6.24 10.98 -15.36
CA ASN A 53 -6.17 12.23 -16.09
C ASN A 53 -5.07 12.29 -17.15
N LYS A 54 -4.38 11.17 -17.41
CA LYS A 54 -3.19 11.14 -18.29
C LYS A 54 -3.43 11.63 -19.72
N ASP A 55 -4.67 11.58 -20.20
CA ASP A 55 -5.04 11.92 -21.58
C ASP A 55 -5.90 13.20 -21.62
N ASP A 56 -6.97 13.28 -20.82
CA ASP A 56 -7.94 14.40 -20.84
C ASP A 56 -7.39 15.75 -20.36
N ALA A 57 -6.33 15.74 -19.54
CA ALA A 57 -5.68 16.97 -19.11
C ALA A 57 -4.75 17.60 -20.18
N PHE A 58 -4.58 16.94 -21.33
CA PHE A 58 -3.69 17.37 -22.40
C PHE A 58 -4.39 17.45 -23.77
N ASP A 59 -5.70 17.26 -23.84
CA ASP A 59 -6.44 17.40 -25.07
C ASP A 59 -6.84 18.87 -25.34
N ASP A 60 -7.50 19.11 -26.47
CA ASP A 60 -7.96 20.45 -26.88
C ASP A 60 -9.30 20.84 -26.21
N GLU A 61 -9.90 19.97 -25.39
CA GLU A 61 -11.18 20.23 -24.73
C GLU A 61 -10.94 20.95 -23.39
N PRO A 62 -11.63 22.08 -23.12
CA PRO A 62 -11.44 22.78 -21.87
C PRO A 62 -11.82 21.95 -20.63
N GLY A 63 -10.85 21.76 -19.75
CA GLY A 63 -11.03 21.09 -18.46
C GLY A 63 -10.57 19.65 -18.48
N TYR A 64 -10.84 18.92 -17.40
CA TYR A 64 -10.51 17.50 -17.28
C TYR A 64 -11.41 16.88 -16.22
N ARG A 65 -11.52 15.56 -16.23
CA ARG A 65 -12.39 14.83 -15.31
C ARG A 65 -11.91 14.97 -13.87
N ARG A 66 -12.83 15.38 -13.00
CA ARG A 66 -12.68 15.33 -11.54
C ARG A 66 -13.81 14.54 -10.90
N GLY A 67 -13.52 13.74 -9.89
CA GLY A 67 -14.48 12.88 -9.20
C GLY A 67 -13.86 11.62 -8.63
N PHE A 68 -14.70 10.60 -8.48
CA PHE A 68 -14.34 9.35 -7.85
C PHE A 68 -13.60 8.38 -8.78
N GLY A 69 -12.51 7.80 -8.29
CA GLY A 69 -11.88 6.61 -8.86
C GLY A 69 -11.84 5.49 -7.83
N HIS A 70 -12.04 4.25 -8.27
CA HIS A 70 -12.06 3.08 -7.41
C HIS A 70 -10.96 2.12 -7.81
N TYR A 71 -10.09 1.78 -6.88
CA TYR A 71 -9.04 0.79 -7.05
C TYR A 71 -9.30 -0.40 -6.13
N LYS A 72 -9.08 -1.62 -6.62
CA LYS A 72 -9.07 -2.81 -5.77
C LYS A 72 -7.97 -3.79 -6.14
N LYS A 73 -7.46 -4.49 -5.15
CA LYS A 73 -6.42 -5.52 -5.31
C LYS A 73 -6.58 -6.63 -4.29
N GLN A 74 -6.49 -7.87 -4.76
CA GLN A 74 -6.37 -9.04 -3.90
C GLN A 74 -4.90 -9.27 -3.55
N VAL A 75 -4.63 -9.50 -2.27
CA VAL A 75 -3.29 -9.72 -1.75
C VAL A 75 -3.28 -10.91 -0.81
N PHE A 76 -2.51 -11.95 -1.17
CA PHE A 76 -2.30 -13.09 -0.28
C PHE A 76 -1.33 -12.73 0.84
N ILE A 77 -1.68 -13.09 2.07
CA ILE A 77 -0.84 -12.94 3.26
C ILE A 77 -0.63 -14.33 3.85
N ALA A 78 0.63 -14.75 4.00
CA ALA A 78 0.92 -16.11 4.45
C ALA A 78 0.61 -16.30 5.94
N SER A 79 0.32 -17.54 6.35
CA SER A 79 0.03 -17.88 7.76
C SER A 79 1.19 -17.52 8.69
N GLU A 80 2.42 -17.65 8.21
CA GLU A 80 3.66 -17.43 8.97
C GLU A 80 3.89 -15.95 9.30
N GLU A 81 3.14 -15.05 8.66
CA GLU A 81 3.21 -13.62 8.93
C GLU A 81 2.34 -13.20 10.11
N SER A 82 1.50 -14.07 10.69
CA SER A 82 0.50 -13.70 11.70
C SER A 82 1.05 -13.11 13.00
N ASN A 83 2.35 -13.27 13.26
CA ASN A 83 3.04 -12.72 14.43
C ASN A 83 3.73 -11.37 14.15
N ARG A 84 3.48 -10.75 12.99
CA ARG A 84 4.04 -9.46 12.58
C ARG A 84 2.96 -8.37 12.59
N SER A 85 3.42 -7.12 12.65
CA SER A 85 2.55 -5.97 12.36
C SER A 85 2.61 -5.63 10.88
N HIS A 86 1.45 -5.40 10.27
CA HIS A 86 1.31 -5.07 8.86
C HIS A 86 0.78 -3.66 8.70
N TYR A 87 1.51 -2.87 7.93
CA TYR A 87 1.13 -1.52 7.57
C TYR A 87 0.92 -1.41 6.07
N LEU A 88 -0.15 -0.76 5.66
CA LEU A 88 -0.33 -0.32 4.28
C LEU A 88 0.16 1.12 4.17
N LYS A 89 1.08 1.39 3.24
CA LYS A 89 1.66 2.70 3.02
C LYS A 89 1.38 3.18 1.60
N PHE A 90 0.88 4.40 1.50
CA PHE A 90 0.74 5.13 0.25
C PHE A 90 1.73 6.29 0.24
N ASN A 91 2.44 6.47 -0.87
CA ASN A 91 3.35 7.60 -1.01
C ASN A 91 2.60 8.90 -1.37
N ALA A 92 1.54 8.80 -2.15
CA ALA A 92 0.63 9.89 -2.52
C ALA A 92 -0.64 9.30 -3.14
N VAL A 93 -1.78 9.95 -2.90
CA VAL A 93 -3.08 9.67 -3.54
C VAL A 93 -3.82 11.00 -3.61
N ASN A 94 -4.18 11.48 -4.80
CA ASN A 94 -4.69 12.84 -4.96
C ASN A 94 -6.22 12.89 -5.19
N GLN A 95 -7.03 13.62 -4.43
CA GLN A 95 -6.67 14.43 -3.25
C GLN A 95 -7.24 13.92 -1.94
N GLU A 96 -8.27 13.08 -1.99
CA GLU A 96 -8.82 12.40 -0.83
C GLU A 96 -8.86 10.90 -1.06
N ALA A 97 -8.37 10.11 -0.10
CA ALA A 97 -8.28 8.67 -0.18
C ALA A 97 -9.01 8.02 0.98
N THR A 98 -9.99 7.17 0.69
CA THR A 98 -10.64 6.31 1.69
C THR A 98 -10.28 4.86 1.42
N VAL A 99 -9.64 4.21 2.40
CA VAL A 99 -9.07 2.88 2.25
C VAL A 99 -9.84 1.86 3.08
N PHE A 100 -10.18 0.74 2.45
CA PHE A 100 -10.81 -0.39 3.07
C PHE A 100 -9.96 -1.65 2.91
N VAL A 101 -9.98 -2.52 3.92
CA VAL A 101 -9.40 -3.86 3.84
C VAL A 101 -10.46 -4.85 4.31
N ASN A 102 -10.78 -5.83 3.46
CA ASN A 102 -11.85 -6.80 3.69
C ASN A 102 -13.20 -6.12 4.07
N GLY A 103 -13.51 -4.99 3.44
CA GLY A 103 -14.71 -4.20 3.71
C GLY A 103 -14.68 -3.33 4.98
N LYS A 104 -13.62 -3.41 5.80
CA LYS A 104 -13.47 -2.55 6.99
C LYS A 104 -12.72 -1.27 6.65
N LEU A 105 -13.27 -0.13 7.05
CA LEU A 105 -12.62 1.18 6.90
C LEU A 105 -11.34 1.24 7.72
N MET A 106 -10.24 1.58 7.07
CA MET A 106 -8.91 1.66 7.69
C MET A 106 -8.43 3.09 7.89
N ALA A 107 -8.64 3.97 6.89
CA ALA A 107 -8.48 5.41 7.08
C ALA A 107 -9.18 6.22 5.99
N ASN A 108 -9.29 7.52 6.27
CA ASN A 108 -9.55 8.58 5.31
C ASN A 108 -8.36 9.56 5.40
N HIS A 109 -7.74 9.87 4.27
CA HIS A 109 -6.61 10.79 4.16
C HIS A 109 -6.96 11.93 3.21
N LYS A 110 -6.65 13.16 3.60
CA LYS A 110 -6.91 14.38 2.83
C LYS A 110 -5.59 15.09 2.54
N GLY A 111 -5.39 15.46 1.28
CA GLY A 111 -4.21 16.12 0.75
C GLY A 111 -3.41 15.20 -0.18
N GLY A 112 -3.20 15.61 -1.42
CA GLY A 112 -2.70 14.71 -2.48
C GLY A 112 -1.21 14.40 -2.51
N TYR A 113 -0.40 15.11 -1.72
CA TYR A 113 1.06 15.19 -1.94
C TYR A 113 1.89 14.62 -0.80
N THR A 114 1.25 14.11 0.27
CA THR A 114 1.95 13.55 1.42
C THR A 114 1.71 12.06 1.55
N ALA A 115 2.72 11.35 2.03
CA ALA A 115 2.59 9.94 2.34
C ALA A 115 1.73 9.73 3.58
N PHE A 116 1.01 8.61 3.61
CA PHE A 116 0.27 8.15 4.78
C PHE A 116 0.35 6.64 4.91
N SER A 117 0.16 6.15 6.13
CA SER A 117 0.13 4.71 6.40
C SER A 117 -0.87 4.37 7.49
N MET A 118 -1.41 3.16 7.44
CA MET A 118 -2.31 2.62 8.46
C MET A 118 -1.89 1.23 8.89
N ASP A 119 -2.12 0.89 10.17
CA ASP A 119 -2.03 -0.48 10.67
C ASP A 119 -3.25 -1.27 10.18
N VAL A 120 -3.01 -2.38 9.48
CA VAL A 120 -4.05 -3.29 8.97
C VAL A 120 -4.01 -4.67 9.65
N THR A 121 -3.13 -4.88 10.63
CA THR A 121 -2.84 -6.18 11.24
C THR A 121 -4.11 -6.90 11.71
N THR A 122 -5.01 -6.18 12.39
CA THR A 122 -6.20 -6.76 13.02
C THR A 122 -7.30 -7.17 12.05
N VAL A 123 -7.22 -6.76 10.78
CA VAL A 123 -8.26 -7.01 9.77
C VAL A 123 -7.83 -8.01 8.70
N LEU A 124 -6.56 -8.42 8.73
CA LEU A 124 -6.02 -9.41 7.80
C LEU A 124 -6.49 -10.83 8.15
N LYS A 125 -6.77 -11.59 7.11
CA LYS A 125 -6.92 -13.03 7.13
C LYS A 125 -5.58 -13.65 6.73
N PHE A 126 -4.92 -14.31 7.67
CA PHE A 126 -3.65 -14.98 7.42
C PHE A 126 -3.89 -16.36 6.78
N GLY A 127 -3.05 -16.71 5.81
CA GLY A 127 -3.23 -17.90 4.97
C GLY A 127 -4.29 -17.74 3.87
N ASP A 128 -4.74 -16.52 3.58
CA ASP A 128 -5.81 -16.24 2.61
C ASP A 128 -5.58 -14.93 1.84
N TYR A 129 -6.39 -14.70 0.81
CA TYR A 129 -6.46 -13.45 0.07
C TYR A 129 -7.24 -12.39 0.85
N ASN A 130 -6.68 -11.18 0.85
CA ASN A 130 -7.24 -10.00 1.47
C ASN A 130 -7.54 -8.96 0.40
N LEU A 131 -8.76 -8.45 0.40
CA LEU A 131 -9.19 -7.43 -0.56
C LEU A 131 -8.84 -6.06 -0.01
N ILE A 132 -7.99 -5.33 -0.73
CA ILE A 132 -7.70 -3.92 -0.48
C ILE A 132 -8.53 -3.10 -1.49
N GLU A 133 -9.27 -2.12 -1.00
CA GLU A 133 -10.04 -1.18 -1.82
C GLU A 133 -9.64 0.25 -1.47
N VAL A 134 -9.47 1.09 -2.48
CA VAL A 134 -9.14 2.50 -2.33
C VAL A 134 -10.12 3.30 -3.17
N MET A 135 -10.91 4.14 -2.50
CA MET A 135 -11.72 5.16 -3.15
C MET A 135 -10.93 6.46 -3.15
N VAL A 136 -10.66 7.00 -4.33
CA VAL A 136 -9.95 8.26 -4.54
C VAL A 136 -10.96 9.29 -5.02
N ASP A 137 -10.87 10.50 -4.52
CA ASP A 137 -11.66 11.64 -4.98
C ASP A 137 -10.74 12.83 -5.23
N ASN A 138 -10.75 13.35 -6.47
CA ASN A 138 -10.05 14.58 -6.82
C ASN A 138 -11.01 15.76 -7.10
N THR A 139 -12.31 15.66 -6.80
CA THR A 139 -13.27 16.79 -6.87
C THR A 139 -12.79 17.96 -6.03
N HIS A 140 -12.99 19.19 -6.53
CA HIS A 140 -12.62 20.39 -5.79
C HIS A 140 -13.25 20.41 -4.40
N ASN A 141 -12.43 20.66 -3.38
CA ASN A 141 -12.85 20.74 -1.99
C ASN A 141 -12.20 21.97 -1.37
N VAL A 142 -13.01 22.89 -0.85
CA VAL A 142 -12.56 24.17 -0.29
C VAL A 142 -11.67 24.02 0.96
N ASP A 143 -11.73 22.85 1.60
CA ASP A 143 -10.96 22.53 2.80
C ASP A 143 -9.64 21.79 2.50
N ILE A 144 -9.39 21.43 1.23
CA ILE A 144 -8.20 20.65 0.82
C ILE A 144 -7.38 21.48 -0.17
N PRO A 145 -6.25 22.07 0.24
CA PRO A 145 -5.37 22.76 -0.70
C PRO A 145 -4.67 21.74 -1.63
N PRO A 146 -4.26 22.16 -2.83
CA PRO A 146 -4.40 23.50 -3.42
C PRO A 146 -5.83 23.80 -3.90
N LEU A 147 -6.29 25.04 -3.66
CA LEU A 147 -7.64 25.46 -4.03
C LEU A 147 -7.73 25.99 -5.46
N ASP A 148 -6.69 26.68 -5.90
CA ASP A 148 -6.52 27.26 -7.23
C ASP A 148 -5.02 27.27 -7.58
N ALA A 149 -4.69 26.89 -8.81
CA ALA A 149 -3.31 26.79 -9.27
C ALA A 149 -3.23 26.67 -10.80
N ASP A 150 -2.11 27.10 -11.36
CA ASP A 150 -1.77 26.94 -12.79
C ASP A 150 -1.10 25.57 -13.05
N PHE A 151 -1.73 24.50 -12.56
CA PHE A 151 -1.37 23.12 -12.85
C PHE A 151 -2.56 22.18 -12.61
N THR A 152 -2.58 21.04 -13.29
CA THR A 152 -3.65 20.04 -13.20
C THR A 152 -3.65 19.30 -11.85
N PHE A 153 -4.83 19.08 -11.27
CA PHE A 153 -5.04 18.21 -10.11
C PHE A 153 -5.34 16.77 -10.52
N TRP A 154 -4.30 16.03 -10.92
CA TRP A 154 -4.35 14.62 -11.38
C TRP A 154 -4.96 13.69 -10.32
N GLY A 155 -6.01 12.93 -10.64
CA GLY A 155 -6.57 11.90 -9.75
C GLY A 155 -6.00 10.50 -9.96
#